data_AF-A0A2G1X254-F1
#
_entry.id   AF-A0A2G1X254-F1
#
_cell.length_a   1.000
_cell.length_b   1.000
_cell.length_c   1.000
_cell.angle_alpha   90.00
_cell.angle_beta   90.00
_cell.angle_gamma   90.00
#
_symmetry.space_group_name_H-M   'P 1'
#
loop_
_entity.id
_entity.type
_entity.pdbx_description
1 polymer ?
#
loop_
_entity_poly.entity_id
_entity_poly.type
_entity_poly.pdbx_seq_one_letter_code
_entity_poly.pdbx_strand_id
1 'polypeptide(L)'
;MSDDGAGDDGAGDDAETSASGPSLDRSKAEFVELAADAERPVVVRASASIDADVTPLGAYATLVGEGPYGFLLESGEKVASSDPDGAFTSGGKADRHARYSFVGYDPEAIVSVHPDRTEVTELGPAAEFVGDGLDAEGAESAAPGIGPDAGDAV
;
A
#
# COMPACT_ATOMS: atom_id res chain seq x y z
N MET A 1 73.26 2.87 9.16
CA MET A 1 72.11 2.26 8.47
C MET A 1 70.96 2.38 9.45
N SER A 2 70.18 3.43 9.27
CA SER A 2 68.97 3.72 10.06
C SER A 2 67.82 3.03 9.33
N ASP A 3 67.04 2.25 10.07
CA ASP A 3 65.84 1.56 9.57
C ASP A 3 64.63 2.38 10.03
N ASP A 4 64.04 3.10 9.08
CA ASP A 4 62.77 3.83 9.24
C ASP A 4 61.63 2.84 9.00
N GLY A 5 61.04 2.33 10.07
CA GLY A 5 59.80 1.55 10.05
C GLY A 5 58.64 2.38 10.59
N ALA A 6 58.00 3.15 9.71
CA ALA A 6 56.72 3.79 9.99
C ALA A 6 55.64 2.70 10.13
N GLY A 7 55.06 2.56 11.33
CA GLY A 7 53.81 1.84 11.54
C GLY A 7 52.67 2.73 11.05
N ASP A 8 52.00 2.28 9.99
CA ASP A 8 50.81 2.88 9.42
C ASP A 8 49.57 2.46 10.21
N ASP A 9 48.75 3.46 10.52
CA ASP A 9 47.61 3.42 11.40
C ASP A 9 46.39 2.98 10.58
N GLY A 10 46.01 1.70 10.70
CA GLY A 10 44.92 1.12 9.91
C GLY A 10 43.94 0.29 10.72
N ALA A 11 43.55 0.76 11.91
CA ALA A 11 42.35 0.21 12.56
C ALA A 11 41.13 0.83 11.87
N GLY A 12 40.67 0.16 10.82
CA GLY A 12 39.36 0.42 10.22
C GLY A 12 38.31 0.36 11.31
N ASP A 13 37.69 1.51 11.58
CA ASP A 13 36.41 1.59 12.26
C ASP A 13 35.40 0.96 11.29
N ASP A 14 35.33 -0.38 11.32
CA ASP A 14 34.23 -1.16 10.75
C ASP A 14 32.98 -0.83 11.58
N ALA A 15 32.49 0.39 11.39
CA ALA A 15 31.14 0.78 11.72
C ALA A 15 30.22 -0.04 10.80
N GLU A 16 30.02 -1.30 11.17
CA GLU A 16 28.88 -2.08 10.74
C GLU A 16 27.65 -1.27 11.13
N THR A 17 27.18 -0.49 10.16
CA THR A 17 25.87 0.15 10.21
C THR A 17 24.89 -0.99 10.31
N SER A 18 24.55 -1.36 11.54
CA SER A 18 23.37 -2.15 11.84
C SER A 18 22.23 -1.33 11.25
N ALA A 19 21.78 -1.72 10.06
CA ALA A 19 20.63 -1.12 9.42
C ALA A 19 19.44 -1.45 10.33
N SER A 20 19.16 -0.56 11.28
CA SER A 20 17.93 -0.61 12.05
C SER A 20 16.83 -0.56 11.01
N GLY A 21 16.09 -1.65 10.86
CA GLY A 21 14.96 -1.71 9.95
C GLY A 21 13.97 -0.58 10.24
N PRO A 22 13.08 -0.27 9.28
CA PRO A 22 12.14 0.82 9.43
C PRO A 22 11.31 0.62 10.70
N SER A 23 11.25 1.65 11.54
CA SER A 23 10.52 1.60 12.81
C SER A 23 9.03 1.81 12.56
N LEU A 24 8.20 0.98 13.20
CA LEU A 24 6.76 1.19 13.21
C LEU A 24 6.40 2.50 13.93
N ASP A 25 5.31 3.14 13.50
CA ASP A 25 4.75 4.36 14.09
C ASP A 25 4.12 4.14 15.48
N ARG A 26 4.08 2.89 15.95
CA ARG A 26 3.68 2.52 17.30
C ARG A 26 4.30 1.21 17.75
N SER A 27 4.38 1.05 19.07
CA SER A 27 4.74 -0.21 19.72
C SER A 27 3.60 -1.22 19.65
N LYS A 28 3.93 -2.48 19.96
CA LYS A 28 2.94 -3.56 20.09
C LYS A 28 1.90 -3.27 21.18
N ALA A 29 2.32 -2.70 22.32
CA ALA A 29 1.42 -2.40 23.42
C ALA A 29 0.37 -1.35 22.99
N GLU A 30 0.83 -0.25 22.38
CA GLU A 30 -0.06 0.80 21.85
C GLU A 30 -1.00 0.26 20.76
N PHE A 31 -0.53 -0.64 19.89
CA PHE A 31 -1.38 -1.28 18.88
C PHE A 31 -2.53 -2.07 19.53
N VAL A 32 -2.24 -2.86 20.57
CA VAL A 32 -3.24 -3.67 21.28
C VAL A 32 -4.21 -2.78 22.06
N GLU A 33 -3.72 -1.72 22.69
CA GLU A 33 -4.56 -0.79 23.45
C GLU A 33 -5.64 -0.12 22.59
N LEU A 34 -5.35 0.14 21.30
CA LEU A 34 -6.34 0.72 20.38
C LEU A 34 -7.58 -0.16 20.13
N ALA A 35 -7.48 -1.46 20.40
CA ALA A 35 -8.58 -2.41 20.24
C ALA A 35 -9.13 -2.95 21.57
N ALA A 36 -8.55 -2.57 22.71
CA ALA A 36 -8.81 -3.22 24.00
C ALA A 36 -10.28 -3.15 24.46
N ASP A 37 -10.95 -2.02 24.19
CA ASP A 37 -12.34 -1.77 24.59
C ASP A 37 -13.33 -1.91 23.41
N ALA A 38 -12.91 -2.52 22.30
CA ALA A 38 -13.75 -2.65 21.12
C ALA A 38 -14.82 -3.75 21.33
N GLU A 39 -16.10 -3.34 21.33
CA GLU A 39 -17.24 -4.26 21.42
C GLU A 39 -17.62 -4.88 20.05
N ARG A 40 -17.04 -4.38 18.96
CA ARG A 40 -17.25 -4.82 17.58
C ARG A 40 -15.90 -4.83 16.83
N PRO A 41 -15.79 -5.52 15.69
CA PRO A 41 -14.58 -5.48 14.87
C PRO A 41 -14.12 -4.04 14.56
N VAL A 42 -12.81 -3.78 14.69
CA VAL A 42 -12.17 -2.48 14.43
C VAL A 42 -10.93 -2.66 13.58
N VAL A 43 -10.58 -1.63 12.81
CA VAL A 43 -9.36 -1.59 11.98
C VAL A 43 -8.29 -0.76 12.68
N VAL A 44 -7.11 -1.34 12.89
CA VAL A 44 -5.97 -0.66 13.54
C VAL A 44 -4.77 -0.46 12.59
N ARG A 45 -4.40 0.82 12.43
CA ARG A 45 -3.39 1.48 11.56
C ARG A 45 -1.88 1.21 11.68
N ALA A 46 -1.27 0.03 11.70
CA ALA A 46 0.22 -0.06 11.74
C ALA A 46 0.95 0.47 10.47
N SER A 47 2.05 1.23 10.61
CA SER A 47 2.87 1.67 9.47
C SER A 47 4.33 1.92 9.81
N ALA A 48 5.21 1.88 8.81
CA ALA A 48 6.59 2.33 8.93
C ALA A 48 6.97 3.21 7.74
N SER A 49 7.76 4.24 7.99
CA SER A 49 8.36 5.05 6.93
C SER A 49 9.63 4.37 6.43
N ILE A 50 9.73 4.19 5.12
CA ILE A 50 10.88 3.58 4.47
C ILE A 50 11.49 4.64 3.56
N ASP A 51 12.78 4.94 3.76
CA ASP A 51 13.55 5.78 2.85
C ASP A 51 14.03 4.90 1.68
N ALA A 52 13.22 4.84 0.62
CA ALA A 52 13.47 4.02 -0.54
C ALA A 52 13.51 4.88 -1.80
N ASP A 53 14.59 4.74 -2.57
CA ASP A 53 14.72 5.34 -3.90
C ASP A 53 14.02 4.44 -4.94
N VAL A 54 12.68 4.49 -4.95
CA VAL A 54 11.84 3.70 -5.85
C VAL A 54 10.72 4.54 -6.43
N THR A 55 10.43 4.35 -7.72
CA THR A 55 9.29 5.00 -8.38
C THR A 55 7.98 4.31 -7.99
N PRO A 56 6.83 5.00 -8.00
CA PRO A 56 5.53 4.37 -7.73
C PRO A 56 5.25 3.14 -8.59
N LEU A 57 5.57 3.20 -9.89
CA LEU A 57 5.42 2.06 -10.80
C LEU A 57 6.38 0.91 -10.48
N GLY A 58 7.62 1.21 -10.07
CA GLY A 58 8.57 0.20 -9.62
C GLY A 58 8.10 -0.50 -8.34
N ALA A 59 7.53 0.26 -7.40
CA ALA A 59 6.92 -0.29 -6.18
C ALA A 59 5.71 -1.17 -6.52
N TYR A 60 4.81 -0.71 -7.41
CA TYR A 60 3.68 -1.51 -7.88
C TYR A 60 4.11 -2.84 -8.51
N ALA A 61 5.03 -2.80 -9.48
CA ALA A 61 5.51 -4.00 -10.17
C ALA A 61 6.16 -5.00 -9.20
N THR A 62 6.80 -4.51 -8.14
CA THR A 62 7.46 -5.34 -7.13
C THR A 62 6.47 -5.93 -6.11
N LEU A 63 5.53 -5.13 -5.61
CA LEU A 63 4.61 -5.53 -4.54
C LEU A 63 3.40 -6.32 -5.04
N VAL A 64 2.87 -5.97 -6.22
CA VAL A 64 1.66 -6.60 -6.77
C VAL A 64 2.00 -7.85 -7.58
N GLY A 65 3.08 -7.81 -8.35
CA GLY A 65 3.44 -8.91 -9.26
C GLY A 65 2.29 -9.25 -10.22
N GLU A 66 1.90 -10.53 -10.26
CA GLU A 66 0.78 -11.05 -11.07
C GLU A 66 -0.54 -11.18 -10.27
N GLY A 67 -0.63 -10.58 -9.07
CA GLY A 67 -1.79 -10.69 -8.20
C GLY A 67 -3.04 -9.98 -8.75
N PRO A 68 -4.25 -10.60 -8.68
CA PRO A 68 -5.43 -10.13 -9.43
C PRO A 68 -6.12 -8.85 -8.92
N TYR A 69 -5.66 -8.22 -7.82
CA TYR A 69 -6.36 -7.08 -7.20
C TYR A 69 -5.44 -5.95 -6.74
N GLY A 70 -4.20 -5.89 -7.24
CA GLY A 70 -3.31 -4.79 -6.92
C GLY A 70 -3.60 -3.55 -7.76
N PHE A 71 -3.46 -2.38 -7.16
CA PHE A 71 -3.71 -1.09 -7.83
C PHE A 71 -2.57 -0.09 -7.65
N LEU A 72 -2.47 0.83 -8.60
CA LEU A 72 -1.64 2.04 -8.52
C LEU A 72 -2.52 3.25 -8.82
N LEU A 73 -2.60 4.19 -7.88
CA LEU A 73 -3.33 5.45 -8.02
C LEU A 73 -2.36 6.62 -7.92
N GLU A 74 -2.29 7.45 -8.95
CA GLU A 74 -1.43 8.63 -9.00
C GLU A 74 -2.27 9.91 -9.06
N SER A 75 -2.09 10.81 -8.09
CA SER A 75 -2.82 12.08 -8.06
C SER A 75 -2.24 13.10 -9.05
N GLY A 76 -2.81 13.23 -10.25
CA GLY A 76 -2.41 14.30 -11.18
C GLY A 76 -2.74 15.69 -10.62
N GLU A 77 -1.84 16.66 -10.81
CA GLU A 77 -2.14 18.05 -10.49
C GLU A 77 -3.24 18.59 -11.43
N LYS A 78 -4.18 19.37 -10.87
CA LYS A 78 -5.27 19.97 -11.63
C LYS A 78 -4.70 20.97 -12.64
N VAL A 79 -4.58 20.55 -13.90
CA VAL A 79 -4.22 21.44 -15.00
C VAL A 79 -5.42 22.29 -15.42
N ALA A 80 -5.16 23.49 -15.94
CA ALA A 80 -6.16 24.45 -16.42
C ALA A 80 -7.10 23.89 -17.51
N SER A 81 -6.84 22.70 -18.07
CA SER A 81 -7.79 21.99 -18.93
C SER A 81 -9.01 21.41 -18.19
N SER A 82 -9.04 21.52 -16.86
CA SER A 82 -10.25 21.25 -16.05
C SER A 82 -11.20 22.46 -16.01
N ASP A 83 -10.75 23.61 -16.51
CA ASP A 83 -11.56 24.78 -16.83
C ASP A 83 -11.78 24.77 -18.35
N PRO A 84 -13.01 24.59 -18.86
CA PRO A 84 -13.25 24.58 -20.30
C PRO A 84 -12.78 25.90 -20.96
N ASP A 85 -12.66 26.99 -20.21
CA ASP A 85 -12.17 28.28 -20.70
C ASP A 85 -10.61 28.36 -20.75
N GLY A 86 -9.89 27.44 -20.11
CA GLY A 86 -8.42 27.42 -20.01
C GLY A 86 -7.69 26.61 -21.10
N ALA A 87 -8.41 25.90 -21.97
CA ALA A 87 -7.89 24.88 -22.89
C ALA A 87 -6.91 25.39 -23.98
N PHE A 88 -6.69 26.71 -24.10
CA PHE A 88 -5.89 27.30 -25.18
C PHE A 88 -4.67 28.11 -24.73
N THR A 89 -4.29 28.10 -23.45
CA THR A 89 -3.09 28.80 -23.00
C THR A 89 -1.88 27.86 -22.94
N SER A 90 -0.98 28.00 -23.93
CA SER A 90 0.30 27.28 -23.97
C SER A 90 1.29 27.97 -23.04
N GLY A 91 1.34 27.59 -21.76
CA GLY A 91 2.13 28.35 -20.80
C GLY A 91 2.40 27.66 -19.46
N GLY A 92 2.81 26.39 -19.46
CA GLY A 92 3.33 25.77 -18.24
C GLY A 92 3.88 24.39 -18.51
N LYS A 93 5.19 24.20 -18.28
CA LYS A 93 5.72 22.84 -18.05
C LYS A 93 5.16 22.41 -16.71
N ALA A 94 4.02 21.73 -16.71
CA ALA A 94 3.55 21.06 -15.50
C ALA A 94 4.66 20.12 -15.07
N ASP A 95 5.17 20.31 -13.87
CA ASP A 95 5.95 19.28 -13.21
C ASP A 95 4.95 18.15 -12.96
N ARG A 96 4.93 17.18 -13.88
CA ARG A 96 3.84 16.21 -14.08
C ARG A 96 3.85 15.08 -13.04
N HIS A 97 4.54 15.27 -11.94
CA HIS A 97 4.58 14.27 -10.90
C HIS A 97 3.34 14.38 -10.03
N ALA A 98 2.74 13.22 -9.78
CA ALA A 98 1.68 13.16 -8.82
C ALA A 98 2.19 13.59 -7.44
N ARG A 99 1.44 14.46 -6.75
CA ARG A 99 1.79 14.88 -5.39
C ARG A 99 1.86 13.69 -4.44
N TYR A 100 0.98 12.72 -4.66
CA TYR A 100 0.94 11.45 -3.94
C TYR A 100 0.63 10.30 -4.91
N SER A 101 1.22 9.16 -4.63
CA SER A 101 0.91 7.89 -5.29
C SER A 101 0.56 6.86 -4.22
N PHE A 102 -0.42 6.01 -4.49
CA PHE A 102 -0.85 4.92 -3.61
C PHE A 102 -0.74 3.59 -4.34
N VAL A 103 -0.04 2.64 -3.74
CA VAL A 103 0.03 1.26 -4.20
C VAL A 103 -0.72 0.40 -3.18
N GLY A 104 -1.77 -0.27 -3.63
CA GLY A 104 -2.47 -1.28 -2.85
C GLY A 104 -2.13 -2.67 -3.34
N TYR A 105 -1.85 -3.58 -2.41
CA TYR A 105 -1.52 -4.99 -2.67
C TYR A 105 -2.04 -5.83 -1.51
N ASP A 106 -2.22 -7.14 -1.74
CA ASP A 106 -2.63 -8.13 -0.73
C ASP A 106 -3.93 -7.76 0.04
N PRO A 107 -5.05 -7.51 -0.66
CA PRO A 107 -6.31 -7.24 0.02
C PRO A 107 -6.86 -8.49 0.71
N GLU A 108 -7.47 -8.30 1.88
CA GLU A 108 -8.10 -9.38 2.66
C GLU A 108 -9.44 -9.84 2.07
N ALA A 109 -10.18 -8.93 1.43
CA ALA A 109 -11.45 -9.24 0.79
C ALA A 109 -11.74 -8.29 -0.37
N ILE A 110 -12.55 -8.76 -1.33
CA ILE A 110 -13.13 -7.95 -2.40
C ILE A 110 -14.64 -7.96 -2.24
N VAL A 111 -15.26 -6.79 -2.31
CA VAL A 111 -16.72 -6.66 -2.29
C VAL A 111 -17.17 -6.20 -3.67
N SER A 112 -17.87 -7.08 -4.36
CA SER A 112 -18.46 -6.81 -5.67
C SER A 112 -19.95 -6.55 -5.50
N VAL A 113 -20.44 -5.43 -6.03
CA VAL A 113 -21.87 -5.07 -5.99
C VAL A 113 -22.40 -5.02 -7.41
N HIS A 114 -23.37 -5.87 -7.69
CA HIS A 114 -24.10 -5.94 -8.95
C HIS A 114 -25.54 -5.46 -8.75
N PRO A 115 -26.31 -5.23 -9.83
CA PRO A 115 -27.71 -4.79 -9.72
C PRO A 115 -28.62 -5.74 -8.93
N ASP A 116 -28.30 -7.03 -8.91
CA ASP A 116 -29.13 -8.11 -8.36
C ASP A 116 -28.50 -8.86 -7.18
N ARG A 117 -27.22 -8.62 -6.89
CA ARG A 117 -26.48 -9.35 -5.86
C ARG A 117 -25.29 -8.55 -5.32
N THR A 118 -24.86 -8.90 -4.13
CA THR A 118 -23.63 -8.42 -3.51
C THR A 118 -22.81 -9.64 -3.11
N GLU A 119 -21.56 -9.67 -3.53
CA GLU A 119 -20.64 -10.79 -3.34
C GLU A 119 -19.43 -10.30 -2.54
N VAL A 120 -18.98 -11.14 -1.60
CA VAL A 120 -17.74 -10.93 -0.85
C VAL A 120 -16.81 -12.08 -1.18
N THR A 121 -15.72 -11.79 -1.87
CA THR A 121 -14.63 -12.73 -2.13
C THR A 121 -13.65 -12.66 -0.98
N GLU A 122 -13.62 -13.71 -0.17
CA GLU A 122 -12.69 -13.85 0.96
C GLU A 122 -11.31 -14.29 0.44
N LEU A 123 -10.27 -13.49 0.70
CA LEU A 123 -8.89 -13.78 0.25
C LEU A 123 -7.97 -14.11 1.42
N GLY A 124 -8.22 -13.51 2.58
CA GLY A 124 -7.45 -13.72 3.80
C GLY A 124 -8.32 -13.85 5.06
N PRO A 125 -7.69 -14.08 6.21
CA PRO A 125 -8.39 -14.37 7.47
C PRO A 125 -9.26 -13.20 7.96
N ALA A 126 -8.93 -11.95 7.65
CA ALA A 126 -9.71 -10.80 8.10
C ALA A 126 -11.00 -10.61 7.30
N ALA A 127 -11.20 -11.36 6.21
CA ALA A 127 -12.41 -11.30 5.41
C ALA A 127 -13.69 -11.66 6.20
N GLU A 128 -13.57 -12.50 7.23
CA GLU A 128 -14.69 -12.89 8.10
C GLU A 128 -15.38 -11.66 8.72
N PHE A 129 -14.64 -10.59 8.99
CA PHE A 129 -15.16 -9.37 9.60
C PHE A 129 -15.88 -8.42 8.61
N VAL A 130 -15.89 -8.75 7.31
CA VAL A 130 -16.54 -7.95 6.27
C VAL A 130 -17.98 -8.41 6.02
N GLY A 131 -18.28 -9.70 6.20
CA GLY A 131 -19.56 -10.35 5.85
C GLY A 131 -20.67 -10.27 6.91
N ASP A 132 -20.33 -10.18 8.20
CA ASP A 132 -21.30 -10.24 9.32
C ASP A 132 -22.31 -9.08 9.37
N GLY A 133 -22.15 -8.05 8.54
CA GLY A 133 -23.12 -6.95 8.38
C GLY A 133 -24.23 -7.23 7.35
N LEU A 134 -24.16 -8.35 6.62
CA LEU A 134 -25.02 -8.68 5.49
C LEU A 134 -26.12 -9.71 5.82
N ASP A 135 -26.50 -9.86 7.09
CA ASP A 135 -27.70 -10.60 7.53
C ASP A 135 -29.03 -10.07 6.90
N ALA A 136 -28.96 -9.07 6.04
CA ALA A 136 -30.03 -8.67 5.13
C ALA A 136 -29.96 -9.50 3.84
N GLU A 137 -30.70 -10.62 3.83
CA GLU A 137 -31.12 -11.44 2.69
C GLU A 137 -30.42 -11.16 1.34
N GLY A 138 -29.38 -11.92 1.00
CA GLY A 138 -28.85 -11.96 -0.38
C GLY A 138 -27.37 -12.26 -0.58
N ALA A 139 -26.55 -12.40 0.47
CA ALA A 139 -25.13 -12.72 0.31
C ALA A 139 -24.92 -14.22 0.05
N GLU A 140 -24.60 -14.59 -1.19
CA GLU A 140 -24.08 -15.92 -1.51
C GLU A 140 -22.56 -15.91 -1.34
N SER A 141 -22.04 -16.79 -0.48
CA SER A 141 -20.59 -17.01 -0.32
C SER A 141 -20.06 -17.71 -1.58
N ALA A 142 -19.27 -17.00 -2.38
CA ALA A 142 -18.67 -17.56 -3.59
C ALA A 142 -17.59 -18.60 -3.24
N ALA A 143 -17.63 -19.74 -3.94
CA ALA A 143 -16.63 -20.81 -3.85
C ALA A 143 -15.25 -20.32 -4.35
N PRO A 144 -14.13 -20.98 -4.00
CA PRO A 144 -12.78 -20.43 -4.19
C PRO A 144 -12.33 -20.50 -5.65
N GLY A 145 -12.75 -19.52 -6.45
CA GLY A 145 -12.08 -19.10 -7.67
C GLY A 145 -11.28 -17.84 -7.34
N ILE A 146 -9.94 -17.90 -7.41
CA ILE A 146 -9.06 -16.79 -7.03
C ILE A 146 -8.97 -15.75 -8.18
N GLY A 147 -10.12 -15.27 -8.66
CA GLY A 147 -10.14 -14.27 -9.72
C GLY A 147 -11.53 -13.66 -9.93
N PRO A 148 -11.59 -12.45 -10.51
CA PRO A 148 -12.85 -11.77 -10.82
C PRO A 148 -13.70 -12.63 -11.75
N ASP A 149 -15.00 -12.70 -11.48
CA ASP A 149 -15.93 -13.40 -12.36
C ASP A 149 -16.11 -12.64 -13.68
N ALA A 150 -16.58 -13.35 -14.70
CA ALA A 150 -16.83 -12.74 -16.01
C ALA A 150 -17.91 -11.65 -15.90
N GLY A 151 -17.47 -10.38 -15.86
CA GLY A 151 -18.35 -9.22 -15.71
C GLY A 151 -17.98 -8.30 -14.54
N ASP A 152 -17.04 -8.72 -13.69
CA ASP A 152 -16.42 -7.84 -12.71
C ASP A 152 -15.60 -6.77 -13.42
N ALA A 153 -15.91 -5.50 -13.12
CA ALA A 153 -15.09 -4.39 -13.56
C ALA A 153 -13.83 -4.34 -12.69
N VAL A 154 -12.67 -4.54 -13.31
CA VAL A 154 -11.35 -4.19 -12.76
C VAL A 154 -11.05 -2.71 -12.93
#